data_AF-A0A8S8Y7P9-F1
#
_entry.id   AF-A0A8S8Y7P9-F1
#
_cell.length_a   1.000
_cell.length_b   1.000
_cell.length_c   1.000
_cell.angle_alpha   90.00
_cell.angle_beta   90.00
_cell.angle_gamma   90.00
#
_symmetry.space_group_name_H-M   'P 1'
#
loop_
_entity.id
_entity.type
_entity.pdbx_description
1 polymer ?
#
loop_
_entity_poly.entity_id
_entity_poly.type
_entity_poly.pdbx_seq_one_letter_code
_entity_poly.pdbx_strand_id
1 'polypeptide(L)'
;MASIETDNLTGAYTFSYTLPEDTAAGPHLISVEFRGGREWVDPVGYGDSNNPEYYMPSSASVDFNVSVPTKILLLTASGDADRETTMIIRRLSSTLSTTRCPTWYVIEIWLGGQWLTNTTTDEIGEFLTAVHLPRRRAPLGPVVSSKRATAR
;
A
#
# COMPACT_ATOMS: atom_id res chain seq x y z
N MET A 1 -5.59 16.10 12.47
CA MET A 1 -5.23 17.26 13.30
C MET A 1 -3.84 16.99 13.83
N ALA A 2 -2.90 17.90 13.67
CA ALA A 2 -1.55 17.76 14.22
C ALA A 2 -1.47 18.55 15.52
N SER A 3 -1.10 17.90 16.63
CA SER A 3 -0.69 18.56 17.86
C SER A 3 0.84 18.54 17.94
N ILE A 4 1.41 19.64 18.44
CA ILE A 4 2.84 19.77 18.72
C ILE A 4 2.95 19.89 20.23
N GLU A 5 3.57 18.90 20.86
CA GLU A 5 3.96 18.96 22.27
C GLU A 5 5.49 19.03 22.31
N THR A 6 6.02 20.07 22.96
CA THR A 6 7.46 20.26 23.16
C THR A 6 7.77 20.10 24.64
N ASP A 7 8.75 19.25 24.97
CA ASP A 7 9.29 19.10 26.31
C ASP A 7 10.15 20.31 26.65
N ASN A 8 9.76 21.04 27.70
CA ASN A 8 10.43 22.26 28.17
C ASN A 8 11.83 22.01 28.78
N LEU A 9 12.16 20.79 29.20
CA LEU A 9 13.47 20.44 29.74
C LEU A 9 14.43 19.93 28.67
N THR A 10 13.94 19.15 27.71
CA THR A 10 14.80 18.46 26.72
C THR A 10 14.73 19.06 25.32
N GLY A 11 13.74 19.91 25.04
CA GLY A 11 13.49 20.45 23.70
C GLY A 11 12.94 19.41 22.71
N ALA A 12 12.63 18.20 23.17
CA ALA A 12 12.06 17.14 22.34
C ALA A 12 10.63 17.52 21.90
N TYR A 13 10.31 17.32 20.63
CA TYR A 13 8.97 17.53 20.10
C TYR A 13 8.37 16.20 19.63
N THR A 14 7.07 15.99 19.87
CA THR A 14 6.33 14.85 19.33
C THR A 14 5.28 15.34 18.35
N PHE A 15 5.26 14.76 17.15
CA PHE A 15 4.25 15.00 16.13
C PHE A 15 3.47 13.72 15.88
N SER A 16 2.14 13.80 16.02
CA SER A 16 1.24 12.73 15.61
C SER A 16 0.63 13.07 14.25
N TYR A 17 0.92 12.25 13.24
CA TYR A 17 0.29 12.34 11.93
C TYR A 17 -0.67 11.18 11.74
N THR A 18 -1.94 11.49 11.53
CA THR A 18 -2.90 10.49 11.04
C THR A 18 -2.75 10.41 9.52
N LEU A 19 -2.38 9.22 9.04
CA LEU A 19 -2.25 8.96 7.61
C LEU A 19 -3.61 9.12 6.91
N PRO A 20 -3.71 9.88 5.81
CA PRO A 20 -4.91 9.94 4.99
C PRO A 20 -5.28 8.56 4.43
N GLU A 21 -6.58 8.25 4.38
CA GLU A 21 -7.09 6.95 3.91
C GLU A 21 -6.75 6.68 2.43
N ASP A 22 -6.56 7.72 1.63
CA ASP A 22 -6.19 7.65 0.22
C ASP A 22 -4.68 7.50 -0.04
N THR A 23 -3.86 7.36 1.01
CA THR A 23 -2.40 7.20 0.85
C THR A 23 -2.08 5.91 0.12
N ALA A 24 -1.43 6.01 -1.04
CA ALA A 24 -1.09 4.86 -1.87
C ALA A 24 -0.29 3.77 -1.12
N ALA A 25 -0.47 2.51 -1.52
CA ALA A 25 0.35 1.42 -1.01
C ALA A 25 1.84 1.61 -1.36
N GLY A 26 2.73 1.14 -0.49
CA GLY A 26 4.17 1.09 -0.76
C GLY A 26 5.02 1.99 0.15
N PRO A 27 6.27 2.29 -0.25
CA PRO A 27 7.21 3.06 0.55
C PRO A 27 6.92 4.56 0.51
N HIS A 28 6.96 5.19 1.68
CA HIS A 28 6.77 6.62 1.89
C HIS A 28 7.83 7.17 2.85
N LEU A 29 8.06 8.48 2.77
CA LEU A 29 9.01 9.20 3.61
C LEU A 29 8.27 10.30 4.40
N ILE A 30 8.41 10.30 5.72
CA ILE A 30 8.07 11.47 6.54
C ILE A 30 9.36 12.26 6.76
N SER A 31 9.33 13.56 6.49
CA SER A 31 10.43 14.48 6.78
C SER A 31 9.92 15.61 7.67
N VAL A 32 10.68 15.93 8.70
CA VAL A 32 10.48 17.10 9.54
C VAL A 32 11.70 18.00 9.38
N GLU A 33 11.46 19.28 9.12
CA GLU A 33 12.48 20.30 8.96
C GLU A 33 12.24 21.43 9.94
N PHE A 34 13.25 21.71 10.77
CA PHE A 34 13.36 22.93 11.54
C PHE A 34 14.30 23.88 10.80
N ARG A 35 13.79 25.05 10.39
CA ARG A 35 14.54 26.00 9.55
C ARG A 35 15.42 26.98 10.31
N GLY A 36 15.38 26.98 11.65
CA GLY A 36 16.14 27.92 12.46
C GLY A 36 15.68 29.37 12.31
N GLY A 37 16.49 30.27 12.87
CA GLY A 37 16.30 31.72 12.77
C GLY A 37 16.77 32.31 11.44
N ARG A 38 16.06 33.31 10.95
CA ARG A 38 16.34 33.94 9.64
C ARG A 38 17.62 34.79 9.62
N GLU A 39 17.87 35.53 10.70
CA GLU A 39 18.82 36.65 10.73
C GLU A 39 20.26 36.26 11.16
N TRP A 40 20.51 34.99 11.53
CA TRP A 40 21.78 34.53 12.14
C TRP A 40 22.71 33.75 11.19
N VAL A 41 22.52 33.91 9.89
CA VAL A 41 23.35 33.28 8.84
C VAL A 41 23.60 34.30 7.73
N ASP A 42 24.84 34.38 7.25
CA ASP A 42 25.27 35.26 6.15
C ASP A 42 25.63 34.40 4.91
N PRO A 43 24.97 34.59 3.74
CA PRO A 43 23.84 35.50 3.48
C PRO A 43 22.56 35.06 4.19
N VAL A 44 21.61 35.99 4.36
CA VAL A 44 20.32 35.82 5.07
C VAL A 44 19.78 34.39 4.92
N GLY A 45 19.55 33.72 6.05
CA GLY A 45 19.13 32.33 6.07
C GLY A 45 17.71 32.12 5.54
N TYR A 46 17.42 30.87 5.15
CA TYR A 46 16.08 30.39 4.79
C TYR A 46 15.17 30.12 6.01
N GLY A 47 15.57 30.60 7.19
CA GLY A 47 14.85 30.45 8.46
C GLY A 47 13.54 31.23 8.52
N ASP A 48 12.72 30.90 9.53
CA ASP A 48 11.45 31.59 9.80
C ASP A 48 11.69 32.75 10.77
N SER A 49 11.05 33.90 10.56
CA SER A 49 11.14 35.05 11.47
C SER A 49 10.46 34.80 12.83
N ASN A 50 9.58 33.81 12.93
CA ASN A 50 8.93 33.41 14.17
C ASN A 50 9.76 32.41 14.98
N ASN A 51 10.82 31.83 14.38
CA ASN A 51 11.69 30.89 15.06
C ASN A 51 12.77 31.64 15.86
N PRO A 52 13.23 31.09 17.00
CA PRO A 52 14.30 31.69 17.78
C PRO A 52 15.58 31.85 16.95
N GLU A 53 16.18 33.04 17.02
CA GLU A 53 17.27 33.46 16.14
C GLU A 53 18.54 32.60 16.24
N TYR A 54 18.83 32.04 17.41
CA TYR A 54 20.11 31.39 17.73
C TYR A 54 20.17 29.88 17.44
N TYR A 55 19.13 29.30 16.86
CA TYR A 55 19.06 27.86 16.62
C TYR A 55 19.39 27.53 15.17
N MET A 56 20.30 26.58 14.98
CA MET A 56 20.65 26.06 13.67
C MET A 56 19.51 25.25 13.06
N PRO A 57 19.36 25.24 11.72
CA PRO A 57 18.41 24.38 11.06
C PRO A 57 18.79 22.90 11.27
N SER A 58 17.78 22.04 11.33
CA SER A 58 17.94 20.59 11.48
C SER A 58 16.79 19.86 10.79
N SER A 59 17.03 18.66 10.27
CA SER A 59 15.98 17.83 9.70
C SER A 59 16.11 16.38 10.16
N ALA A 60 14.98 15.68 10.16
CA ALA A 60 14.90 14.26 10.44
C ALA A 60 13.90 13.61 9.49
N SER A 61 14.26 12.44 8.96
CA SER A 61 13.41 11.69 8.05
C SER A 61 13.28 10.24 8.49
N VAL A 62 12.10 9.66 8.26
CA VAL A 62 11.79 8.26 8.58
C VAL A 62 11.02 7.64 7.42
N ASP A 63 11.51 6.49 6.96
CA ASP A 63 10.81 5.66 5.98
C ASP A 63 9.72 4.82 6.64
N PHE A 64 8.58 4.68 5.98
CA PHE A 64 7.50 3.80 6.40
C PHE A 64 6.79 3.16 5.21
N ASN A 65 6.17 2.00 5.43
CA ASN A 65 5.41 1.28 4.40
C ASN A 65 3.92 1.34 4.68
N VAL A 66 3.14 1.71 3.67
CA VAL A 66 1.68 1.71 3.71
C VAL A 66 1.15 0.43 3.09
N SER A 67 0.34 -0.30 3.86
CA SER A 67 -0.29 -1.54 3.42
C SER A 67 -1.79 -1.34 3.25
N VAL A 68 -2.35 -1.89 2.17
CA VAL A 68 -3.77 -1.73 1.84
C VAL A 68 -4.44 -3.10 1.82
N PRO A 69 -5.54 -3.30 2.57
CA PRO A 69 -6.27 -4.57 2.56
C PRO A 69 -6.90 -4.80 1.18
N THR A 70 -6.44 -5.83 0.48
CA THR A 70 -6.93 -6.17 -0.87
C THR A 70 -7.90 -7.34 -0.81
N LYS A 71 -9.08 -7.21 -1.42
CA LYS A 71 -10.07 -8.29 -1.56
C LYS A 71 -10.07 -8.82 -2.99
N ILE A 72 -9.78 -10.11 -3.15
CA ILE A 72 -9.79 -10.80 -4.45
C ILE A 72 -11.01 -11.72 -4.52
N LEU A 73 -11.92 -11.44 -5.45
CA LEU A 73 -13.13 -12.23 -5.67
C LEU A 73 -12.90 -13.29 -6.75
N LEU A 74 -13.31 -14.52 -6.42
CA LEU A 74 -13.41 -15.60 -7.40
C LEU A 74 -14.86 -15.64 -7.88
N LEU A 75 -15.08 -15.37 -9.17
CA LEU A 75 -16.38 -15.46 -9.82
C LEU A 75 -16.41 -16.74 -10.65
N THR A 76 -17.10 -17.76 -10.14
CA THR A 76 -17.50 -18.90 -10.94
C THR A 76 -18.95 -18.68 -11.37
N ALA A 77 -19.39 -19.29 -12.47
CA ALA A 77 -20.83 -19.51 -12.62
C ALA A 77 -21.29 -20.24 -11.34
N SER A 78 -22.31 -19.72 -10.67
CA SER A 78 -22.81 -20.26 -9.41
C SER A 78 -23.16 -21.73 -9.55
N GLY A 79 -22.61 -22.61 -8.70
CA GLY A 79 -22.92 -24.05 -8.68
C GLY A 79 -21.67 -24.93 -8.70
N ASP A 80 -21.87 -26.20 -9.07
CA ASP A 80 -20.78 -27.13 -9.36
C ASP A 80 -19.98 -26.61 -10.57
N ALA A 81 -18.65 -26.54 -10.44
CA ALA A 81 -17.77 -26.19 -11.53
C ALA A 81 -17.26 -27.47 -12.20
N ASP A 82 -17.66 -27.66 -13.46
CA ASP A 82 -17.17 -28.75 -14.28
C ASP A 82 -15.74 -28.48 -14.75
N ARG A 83 -15.05 -29.54 -15.20
CA ARG A 83 -13.67 -29.47 -15.73
C ARG A 83 -13.52 -28.60 -16.99
N GLU A 84 -14.61 -28.04 -17.48
CA GLU A 84 -14.69 -27.14 -18.63
C GLU A 84 -15.21 -25.74 -18.29
N THR A 85 -15.51 -25.50 -17.01
CA THR A 85 -15.98 -24.20 -16.56
C THR A 85 -14.82 -23.21 -16.54
N THR A 86 -15.02 -22.09 -17.20
CA THR A 86 -14.15 -20.91 -17.07
C THR A 86 -14.50 -20.19 -15.77
N MET A 87 -13.51 -20.01 -14.91
CA MET A 87 -13.62 -19.14 -13.74
C MET A 87 -13.06 -17.76 -14.07
N ILE A 88 -13.76 -16.72 -13.66
CA ILE A 88 -13.30 -15.33 -13.77
C ILE A 88 -12.76 -14.92 -12.40
N ILE A 89 -11.53 -14.44 -12.37
CA ILE A 89 -10.91 -13.92 -11.16
C ILE A 89 -10.75 -12.42 -11.35
N ARG A 90 -11.28 -11.64 -10.41
CA ARG A 90 -11.14 -10.20 -10.42
C ARG A 90 -10.78 -9.66 -9.05
N ARG A 91 -10.11 -8.51 -9.04
CA ARG A 91 -10.06 -7.67 -7.83
C ARG A 91 -11.45 -7.09 -7.55
N LEU A 92 -11.81 -7.01 -6.28
CA LEU A 92 -12.97 -6.23 -5.84
C LEU A 92 -12.45 -4.90 -5.30
N SER A 93 -12.60 -3.84 -6.08
CA SER A 93 -12.45 -2.48 -5.58
C SER A 93 -13.56 -2.20 -4.57
N SER A 94 -13.23 -2.04 -3.29
CA SER A 94 -14.21 -1.56 -2.32
C SER A 94 -14.39 -0.06 -2.52
N THR A 95 -15.60 0.38 -2.82
CA THR A 95 -15.96 1.80 -3.04
C THR A 95 -15.68 2.70 -1.83
N LEU A 96 -15.41 2.12 -0.65
CA LEU A 96 -15.04 2.84 0.57
C LEU A 96 -13.53 3.13 0.69
N SER A 97 -12.67 2.53 -0.13
CA SER A 97 -11.22 2.74 -0.04
C SER A 97 -10.73 3.30 -1.37
N THR A 98 -10.39 4.59 -1.37
CA THR A 98 -9.74 5.28 -2.51
C THR A 98 -8.28 4.82 -2.69
N THR A 99 -7.77 4.02 -1.74
CA THR A 99 -6.42 3.52 -1.68
C THR A 99 -6.15 2.52 -2.80
N ARG A 100 -5.23 2.89 -3.70
CA ARG A 100 -4.90 2.11 -4.89
C ARG A 100 -4.06 0.89 -4.51
N CYS A 101 -4.41 -0.28 -5.05
CA CYS A 101 -3.58 -1.49 -4.93
C CYS A 101 -2.22 -1.24 -5.59
N PRO A 102 -1.13 -1.89 -5.13
CA PRO A 102 0.13 -1.82 -5.83
C PRO A 102 -0.04 -2.17 -7.32
N THR A 103 0.50 -1.32 -8.17
CA THR A 103 0.47 -1.43 -9.63
C THR A 103 1.64 -2.29 -10.11
N TRP A 104 1.50 -2.95 -11.25
CA TRP A 104 2.52 -3.84 -11.83
C TRP A 104 2.97 -5.03 -10.94
N TYR A 105 2.15 -5.44 -9.97
CA TYR A 105 2.41 -6.63 -9.16
C TYR A 105 2.01 -7.90 -9.92
N VAL A 106 2.77 -8.98 -9.69
CA VAL A 106 2.44 -10.30 -10.21
C VAL A 106 1.59 -11.04 -9.17
N ILE A 107 0.41 -11.46 -9.60
CA ILE A 107 -0.53 -12.22 -8.80
C ILE A 107 -0.52 -13.65 -9.29
N GLU A 108 -0.15 -14.57 -8.40
CA GLU A 108 -0.17 -16.00 -8.65
C GLU A 108 -1.47 -16.61 -8.12
N ILE A 109 -2.09 -17.42 -8.97
CA ILE A 109 -3.36 -18.08 -8.67
C ILE A 109 -3.11 -19.57 -8.46
N TRP A 110 -3.54 -20.06 -7.30
CA TRP A 110 -3.34 -21.44 -6.87
C TRP A 110 -4.68 -22.07 -6.47
N LEU A 111 -4.90 -23.33 -6.85
CA LEU A 111 -6.10 -24.10 -6.49
C LEU A 111 -5.67 -25.44 -5.91
N GLY A 112 -6.06 -25.73 -4.66
CA GLY A 112 -5.69 -26.97 -3.99
C GLY A 112 -4.18 -27.18 -3.86
N GLY A 113 -3.40 -26.08 -3.77
CA GLY A 113 -1.94 -26.12 -3.75
C GLY A 113 -1.27 -26.33 -5.11
N GLN A 114 -2.02 -26.42 -6.21
CA GLN A 114 -1.47 -26.42 -7.56
C GLN A 114 -1.48 -25.02 -8.16
N TRP A 115 -0.37 -24.63 -8.79
CA TRP A 115 -0.29 -23.39 -9.56
C TRP A 115 -1.15 -23.50 -10.81
N LEU A 116 -1.95 -22.46 -11.08
CA LEU A 116 -2.83 -22.41 -12.24
C LEU A 116 -2.33 -21.43 -13.30
N THR A 117 -2.14 -20.17 -12.91
CA THR A 117 -1.72 -19.09 -13.79
C THR A 117 -1.19 -17.91 -12.99
N ASN A 118 -0.62 -16.92 -13.68
CA ASN A 118 -0.35 -15.60 -13.13
C ASN A 118 -1.10 -14.51 -13.91
N THR A 119 -1.26 -13.36 -13.28
CA THR A 119 -1.76 -12.14 -13.91
C THR A 119 -1.04 -10.95 -13.31
N THR A 120 -1.11 -9.80 -13.97
CA THR A 120 -0.49 -8.57 -13.52
C THR A 120 -1.55 -7.52 -13.25
N THR A 121 -1.40 -6.77 -12.16
CA THR A 121 -2.23 -5.60 -11.92
C THR A 121 -1.89 -4.50 -12.93
N ASP A 122 -2.91 -3.81 -13.43
CA ASP A 122 -2.78 -2.67 -14.33
C ASP A 122 -2.30 -1.38 -13.60
N GLU A 123 -2.30 -0.25 -14.32
CA GLU A 123 -1.90 1.08 -13.84
C GLU A 123 -2.80 1.63 -12.71
N ILE A 124 -3.95 1.00 -12.49
CA ILE A 124 -4.88 1.37 -11.41
C ILE A 124 -4.95 0.31 -10.31
N GLY A 125 -4.11 -0.72 -10.38
CA GLY A 125 -4.03 -1.80 -9.40
C GLY A 125 -5.16 -2.83 -9.55
N GLU A 126 -5.90 -2.81 -10.66
CA GLU A 126 -6.96 -3.75 -10.98
C GLU A 126 -6.44 -4.92 -11.82
N PHE A 127 -7.18 -6.03 -11.78
CA PHE A 127 -6.92 -7.17 -12.67
C PHE A 127 -8.19 -7.97 -12.93
N LEU A 128 -8.26 -8.58 -14.11
CA LEU A 128 -9.27 -9.54 -14.54
C LEU A 128 -8.53 -10.66 -15.28
N THR A 129 -8.71 -11.91 -14.87
CA THR A 129 -8.17 -13.06 -15.59
C THR A 129 -9.15 -14.22 -15.62
N ALA A 130 -9.15 -14.94 -16.74
CA ALA A 130 -9.95 -16.15 -16.92
C ALA A 130 -9.05 -17.37 -16.70
N VAL A 131 -9.54 -18.33 -15.91
CA VAL A 131 -8.85 -19.58 -15.63
C VAL A 131 -9.74 -20.75 -16.04
N HIS A 132 -9.20 -21.62 -16.87
CA HIS A 132 -9.81 -22.92 -17.16
C HIS A 132 -9.30 -23.96 -16.16
N LEU A 133 -10.20 -24.78 -15.63
CA LEU A 133 -9.82 -25.89 -14.77
C LEU A 133 -8.99 -26.91 -15.58
N PRO A 134 -7.91 -27.47 -14.99
CA PRO A 134 -7.04 -28.39 -15.72
C PRO A 134 -7.78 -29.67 -16.12
N ARG A 135 -7.76 -29.98 -17.42
CA ARG A 135 -8.33 -31.21 -17.95
C ARG A 135 -7.48 -32.40 -17.49
N ARG A 136 -8.05 -33.19 -16.56
CA ARG A 136 -7.66 -34.56 -16.18
C ARG A 136 -6.38 -34.64 -15.32
N ARG A 137 -6.51 -34.39 -14.01
CA ARG A 137 -5.73 -34.99 -12.89
C ARG A 137 -6.02 -34.37 -11.51
N ALA A 138 -6.83 -33.31 -11.44
CA ALA A 138 -7.27 -32.77 -10.15
C ALA A 138 -8.25 -33.74 -9.45
N PRO A 139 -8.04 -34.06 -8.15
CA PRO A 139 -9.00 -34.81 -7.35
C PRO A 139 -10.37 -34.14 -7.39
N LEU A 140 -11.43 -34.91 -7.60
CA LEU A 140 -12.80 -34.42 -7.49
C LEU A 140 -13.15 -34.27 -6.01
N GLY A 141 -13.77 -33.14 -5.62
CA GLY A 141 -14.15 -32.85 -4.24
C GLY A 141 -14.04 -31.36 -3.92
N PRO A 142 -14.29 -30.96 -2.65
CA PRO A 142 -14.10 -29.59 -2.20
C PRO A 142 -12.62 -29.21 -2.33
N VAL A 143 -12.32 -28.18 -3.12
CA VAL A 143 -10.95 -27.67 -3.28
C VAL A 143 -10.85 -26.26 -2.74
N VAL A 144 -9.90 -26.04 -1.83
CA VAL A 144 -9.60 -24.70 -1.30
C VAL A 144 -8.79 -23.93 -2.32
N SER A 145 -9.24 -22.73 -2.67
CA SER A 145 -8.47 -21.79 -3.51
C SER A 145 -7.59 -20.89 -2.65
N SER A 146 -6.36 -20.62 -3.10
CA SER A 146 -5.43 -19.72 -2.42
C SER A 146 -4.80 -18.76 -3.42
N LYS A 147 -4.46 -17.55 -2.98
CA LYS A 147 -3.87 -16.51 -3.84
C LYS A 147 -2.61 -15.97 -3.16
N ARG A 148 -1.57 -15.71 -3.95
CA ARG A 148 -0.34 -15.08 -3.46
C ARG A 148 0.01 -13.94 -4.41
N ALA A 149 0.29 -12.76 -3.85
CA ALA A 149 0.78 -11.62 -4.60
C ALA A 149 2.24 -11.38 -4.23
N THR A 150 3.07 -11.15 -5.23
CA THR A 150 4.50 -10.91 -5.05
C THR A 150 4.86 -9.60 -5.74
N ALA A 151 5.55 -8.71 -5.02
CA ALA A 151 6.14 -7.51 -5.59
C ALA A 151 7.28 -7.89 -6.53
N ARG A 152 7.45 -7.14 -7.62
CA ARG A 152 8.65 -7.24 -8.46
C ARG A 152 9.73 -6.29 -7.94
#